data_AF-A0A2M7QGQ2-F1
#
_entry.id   AF-A0A2M7QGQ2-F1
#
_cell.length_a   1.000
_cell.length_b   1.000
_cell.length_c   1.000
_cell.angle_alpha   90.00
_cell.angle_beta   90.00
_cell.angle_gamma   90.00
#
_symmetry.space_group_name_H-M   'P 1'
#
loop_
_entity.id
_entity.type
_entity.pdbx_description
1 polymer ?
#
loop_
_entity_poly.entity_id
_entity_poly.type
_entity_poly.pdbx_seq_one_letter_code
_entity_poly.pdbx_strand_id
1 'polypeptide(L)'
;MKTGKVLLLGRPNVGKSTFVNNLIGQKVAITSPKPQTTRFPIKAVYEEPRGKIIFVDTPGIFGKTEDYLSRKINEQTLKVIHE
;
A
#
# COMPACT_ATOMS: atom_id res chain seq x y z
N MET A 1 5.02 7.25 23.99
CA MET A 1 5.05 6.20 22.94
C MET A 1 5.14 6.88 21.59
N LYS A 2 6.12 6.56 20.74
CA LYS A 2 6.31 7.21 19.43
C LYS A 2 5.35 6.61 18.40
N THR A 3 4.86 7.42 17.47
CA THR A 3 4.00 6.98 16.36
C THR A 3 4.51 7.56 15.05
N GLY A 4 4.54 6.75 14.00
CA GLY A 4 4.91 7.18 12.65
C GLY A 4 4.05 6.53 11.57
N LYS A 5 4.03 7.15 10.39
CA LYS A 5 3.33 6.65 9.19
C LYS A 5 4.36 6.28 8.14
N VAL A 6 4.21 5.11 7.51
CA VAL A 6 5.09 4.62 6.44
C VAL A 6 4.23 4.30 5.23
N LEU A 7 4.48 4.99 4.12
CA LEU A 7 3.81 4.73 2.85
C LEU A 7 4.65 3.76 2.01
N LEU A 8 4.02 2.70 1.51
CA LEU A 8 4.65 1.75 0.60
C LEU A 8 4.32 2.14 -0.82
N LEU A 9 5.32 2.64 -1.55
CA LEU A 9 5.22 3.04 -2.94
C LEU A 9 6.00 2.07 -3.83
N GLY A 10 5.54 1.91 -5.07
CA GLY A 10 6.24 1.12 -6.07
C GLY A 10 5.33 0.57 -7.16
N ARG A 11 5.94 -0.05 -8.16
CA ARG A 11 5.23 -0.67 -9.29
C ARG A 11 4.23 -1.74 -8.82
N PRO A 12 3.22 -2.09 -9.63
CA PRO A 12 2.38 -3.26 -9.38
C PRO A 12 3.23 -4.53 -9.18
N ASN A 13 2.76 -5.44 -8.34
CA ASN A 13 3.34 -6.78 -8.12
C ASN A 13 4.77 -6.84 -7.54
N VAL A 14 5.36 -5.74 -7.08
CA VAL A 14 6.69 -5.76 -6.42
C VAL A 14 6.69 -6.32 -4.99
N GLY A 15 5.55 -6.82 -4.50
CA GLY A 15 5.46 -7.47 -3.18
C GLY A 15 5.06 -6.59 -1.99
N LYS A 16 4.57 -5.36 -2.21
CA LYS A 16 4.17 -4.41 -1.15
C LYS A 16 3.16 -5.02 -0.15
N SER A 17 2.05 -5.57 -0.65
CA SER A 17 1.01 -6.19 0.18
C SER A 17 1.50 -7.47 0.89
N THR A 18 2.39 -8.23 0.25
CA THR A 18 3.04 -9.38 0.88
C THR A 18 3.93 -8.96 2.04
N PHE A 19 4.72 -7.89 1.87
CA PHE A 19 5.55 -7.32 2.94
C PHE A 19 4.70 -6.91 4.14
N VAL A 20 3.58 -6.19 3.92
CA VAL A 20 2.69 -5.80 5.03
C VAL A 20 2.10 -7.02 5.72
N ASN A 21 1.55 -7.98 4.98
CA ASN A 21 0.98 -9.19 5.59
C ASN A 21 2.00 -9.93 6.46
N ASN A 22 3.22 -10.08 5.97
CA ASN A 22 4.29 -10.74 6.72
C ASN A 22 4.69 -9.96 7.96
N LEU A 23 4.77 -8.64 7.87
CA LEU A 23 5.16 -7.78 9.00
C LEU A 23 4.10 -7.78 10.12
N ILE A 24 2.82 -7.81 9.74
CA ILE A 24 1.71 -7.83 10.71
C ILE A 24 1.44 -9.26 11.21
N GLY A 25 1.90 -10.28 10.48
CA GLY A 25 1.65 -11.69 10.82
C GLY A 25 0.22 -12.14 10.51
N GLN A 26 -0.55 -11.34 9.75
CA GLN A 26 -1.92 -11.66 9.36
C GLN A 26 -2.21 -11.15 7.94
N LYS A 27 -3.20 -11.75 7.28
CA LYS A 27 -3.58 -11.38 5.91
C LYS A 27 -4.47 -10.13 5.87
N VAL A 28 -3.89 -8.96 6.13
CA VAL A 28 -4.59 -7.65 6.10
C VAL A 28 -4.81 -7.10 4.70
N ALA A 29 -3.93 -7.45 3.76
CA ALA A 29 -3.97 -6.97 2.38
C ALA A 29 -4.21 -8.14 1.42
N ILE A 30 -4.99 -7.87 0.37
CA ILE A 30 -5.25 -8.83 -0.70
C ILE A 30 -3.99 -8.93 -1.57
N THR A 31 -3.47 -10.15 -1.72
CA THR A 31 -2.32 -10.45 -2.60
C THR A 31 -2.79 -11.25 -3.80
N SER A 32 -2.36 -10.84 -5.00
CA SER A 32 -2.61 -11.56 -6.24
C SER A 32 -1.60 -11.11 -7.30
N PRO A 33 -1.23 -11.98 -8.26
CA PRO A 33 -0.37 -11.61 -9.37
C PRO A 33 -1.09 -10.70 -10.40
N LYS A 34 -2.43 -10.59 -10.33
CA LYS A 34 -3.18 -9.69 -11.20
C LYS A 34 -2.87 -8.24 -10.84
N PRO A 35 -2.48 -7.38 -11.81
CA PRO A 35 -2.39 -5.95 -11.58
C PRO A 35 -3.71 -5.38 -11.05
N GLN A 36 -3.65 -4.22 -10.41
CA GLN A 36 -4.83 -3.53 -9.86
C GLN A 36 -5.57 -4.33 -8.75
N THR A 37 -4.87 -5.27 -8.09
CA THR A 37 -5.40 -5.99 -6.92
C THR A 37 -5.63 -5.03 -5.75
N THR A 38 -4.65 -4.19 -5.42
CA THR A 38 -4.80 -3.11 -4.42
C THR A 38 -5.38 -1.89 -5.12
N ARG A 39 -6.67 -1.60 -4.92
CA ARG A 39 -7.36 -0.44 -5.52
C ARG A 39 -7.51 0.75 -4.57
N PHE A 40 -7.46 0.48 -3.27
CA PHE A 40 -7.55 1.49 -2.22
C PHE A 40 -6.38 1.30 -1.26
N PRO A 41 -5.90 2.37 -0.61
CA PRO A 41 -4.87 2.26 0.42
C PRO A 41 -5.37 1.41 1.59
N ILE A 42 -4.54 0.47 2.02
CA ILE A 42 -4.82 -0.35 3.21
C ILE A 42 -3.92 0.12 4.34
N LYS A 43 -4.51 0.40 5.50
CA LYS A 43 -3.77 0.79 6.71
C LYS A 43 -3.60 -0.41 7.63
N ALA A 44 -2.38 -0.66 8.07
CA ALA A 44 -2.07 -1.70 9.04
C ALA A 44 -1.19 -1.14 10.16
N VAL A 45 -1.47 -1.54 11.39
CA VAL A 45 -0.74 -1.07 12.57
C VAL A 45 0.22 -2.15 13.03
N TYR A 46 1.51 -1.82 13.02
CA TYR A 46 2.54 -2.60 13.70
C TYR A 46 2.84 -1.91 15.03
N GLU A 47 2.80 -2.68 16.13
CA GLU A 47 3.03 -2.16 17.47
C GLU A 47 4.03 -3.03 18.23
N GLU A 48 4.98 -2.36 18.89
CA GLU A 48 5.97 -2.98 19.76
C GLU A 48 6.28 -2.01 20.92
N PRO A 49 7.03 -2.42 21.97
CA PRO A 49 7.30 -1.57 23.14
C PRO A 49 7.91 -0.18 22.82
N ARG A 50 8.59 -0.06 21.68
CA ARG A 50 9.21 1.19 21.21
C ARG A 50 8.19 2.20 20.65
N GLY A 51 7.05 1.74 20.16
CA GLY A 51 6.05 2.59 19.52
C GLY A 51 5.17 1.88 18.49
N LYS A 52 4.47 2.69 17.70
CA LYS A 52 3.54 2.24 16.66
C LYS A 52 3.95 2.75 15.28
N ILE A 53 3.82 1.90 14.27
CA ILE A 53 3.97 2.27 12.87
C ILE A 53 2.66 1.98 12.15
N ILE A 54 2.12 2.98 11.48
CA ILE A 54 0.98 2.83 10.57
C ILE A 54 1.53 2.65 9.17
N PHE A 55 1.54 1.41 8.69
CA PHE A 55 1.85 1.10 7.31
C PHE A 55 0.65 1.40 6.42
N VAL A 56 0.91 2.09 5.32
CA VAL A 56 -0.08 2.38 4.28
C VAL A 56 0.36 1.66 3.01
N ASP A 57 -0.25 0.51 2.74
CA ASP A 57 -0.08 -0.20 1.47
C ASP A 57 -0.87 0.51 0.39
N THR A 58 -0.19 1.15 -0.55
CA THR A 58 -0.83 1.90 -1.63
C THR A 58 -0.96 1.04 -2.89
N PRO A 59 -1.95 1.34 -3.76
CA PRO A 59 -1.98 0.75 -5.10
C PRO A 59 -0.64 0.88 -5.82
N GLY A 60 -0.31 -0.11 -6.67
CA GLY A 60 0.88 -0.01 -7.49
C GLY A 60 0.77 1.17 -8.46
N ILE A 61 1.80 2.02 -8.51
CA ILE A 61 1.85 3.14 -9.46
C ILE A 61 2.25 2.59 -10.82
N PHE A 62 1.38 2.77 -11.80
CA PHE A 62 1.65 2.47 -13.20
C PHE A 62 2.31 3.68 -13.87
N GLY A 63 3.21 3.45 -14.84
CA GLY A 63 3.84 4.54 -15.61
C GLY A 63 2.87 5.19 -16.59
N LYS A 64 3.18 5.15 -17.90
CA LYS A 64 2.19 5.51 -18.92
C LYS A 64 1.02 4.51 -18.86
N THR A 65 -0.20 5.02 -18.67
CA THR A 65 -1.42 4.22 -18.55
C THR A 65 -2.39 4.59 -19.66
N GLU A 66 -2.89 3.59 -20.38
CA GLU A 66 -3.86 3.78 -21.46
C GLU A 66 -5.30 3.56 -20.96
N ASP A 67 -5.50 2.70 -19.96
CA ASP A 67 -6.83 2.38 -19.44
C ASP A 67 -7.28 3.33 -18.32
N TYR A 68 -8.60 3.62 -18.32
CA TYR A 68 -9.25 4.53 -17.38
C TYR A 68 -9.07 4.12 -15.91
N LEU A 69 -9.09 2.82 -15.63
CA LEU A 69 -9.00 2.31 -14.26
C LEU A 69 -7.59 2.56 -13.69
N SER A 70 -6.53 2.24 -14.43
CA SER A 70 -5.16 2.53 -14.01
C SER A 70 -4.94 4.03 -13.79
N ARG A 71 -5.51 4.90 -14.64
CA ARG A 71 -5.46 6.36 -14.43
C ARG A 71 -6.10 6.78 -13.12
N LYS A 72 -7.32 6.28 -12.83
CA LYS A 72 -8.03 6.60 -11.58
C LYS A 72 -7.29 6.09 -10.34
N ILE A 73 -6.72 4.89 -10.42
CA ILE A 73 -5.92 4.31 -9.34
C ILE A 73 -4.66 5.16 -9.09
N ASN A 74 -3.97 5.59 -10.15
CA ASN A 74 -2.81 6.48 -10.03
C ASN A 74 -3.19 7.83 -9.40
N GLU A 75 -4.27 8.47 -9.86
CA GLU A 75 -4.77 9.73 -9.29
C GLU A 75 -5.05 9.61 -7.78
N GLN A 76 -5.70 8.53 -7.36
CA GLN A 76 -5.96 8.28 -5.93
C GLN A 76 -4.67 8.02 -5.15
N THR A 77 -3.73 7.27 -5.71
CA THR A 77 -2.46 6.94 -5.05
C THR A 77 -1.63 8.20 -4.81
N LEU A 78 -1.58 9.12 -5.78
CA LEU A 78 -0.85 10.38 -5.65
C LEU A 78 -1.42 11.28 -4.55
N LYS A 79 -2.75 11.27 -4.34
CA LYS A 79 -3.38 12.04 -3.24
C LYS A 79 -2.90 11.58 -1.86
N VAL A 80 -2.70 10.27 -1.68
CA VAL A 80 -2.28 9.67 -0.40
C VAL A 80 -0.86 10.07 -0.04
N ILE A 81 0.00 10.33 -1.02
CA ILE A 81 1.38 10.79 -0.78
C ILE A 81 1.42 12.17 -0.12
N HIS A 82 0.41 13.00 -0.36
CA HIS A 82 0.32 14.36 0.18
C HIS A 82 -0.50 14.45 1.48
N GLU A 83 -0.84 13.31 2.10
CA GLU A 83 -1.73 13.18 3.27
C GLU A 83 -1.01 12.64 4.51
#